data_AF-A0A7V2IQ92-F1
#
_entry.id   AF-A0A7V2IQ92-F1
#
_cell.length_a   1.000
_cell.length_b   1.000
_cell.length_c   1.000
_cell.angle_alpha   90.00
_cell.angle_beta   90.00
_cell.angle_gamma   90.00
#
_symmetry.space_group_name_H-M   'P 1'
#
loop_
_entity.id
_entity.type
_entity.pdbx_description
1 polymer ?
#
loop_
_entity_poly.entity_id
_entity_poly.type
_entity_poly.pdbx_seq_one_letter_code
_entity_poly.pdbx_strand_id
1 'polypeptide(L)'
;MPWPKNTARPATQTAQAARWLTDRLADGPAEAADLLHEAQQHGFARSTVHRAAKELGVKKRRRGKNGDASTWSLVGFDPDRRM
;
A
#
# COMPACT_ATOMS: atom_id res chain seq x y z
N MET A 1 20.42 15.27 2.80
CA MET A 1 19.06 15.80 2.54
C MET A 1 18.12 15.34 3.65
N PRO A 2 17.32 16.24 4.26
CA PRO A 2 16.50 15.89 5.41
C PRO A 2 15.23 15.19 4.94
N TRP A 3 15.06 13.94 5.37
CA TRP A 3 13.77 13.30 5.45
C TRP A 3 13.23 13.46 6.88
N PRO A 4 12.43 14.48 7.24
CA PRO A 4 11.75 14.47 8.51
C PRO A 4 10.36 13.85 8.32
N LYS A 5 10.27 12.55 8.60
CA LYS A 5 9.60 12.08 9.82
C LYS A 5 9.65 10.55 9.90
N ASN A 6 10.74 10.09 10.49
CA ASN A 6 10.68 8.96 11.40
C ASN A 6 9.70 9.31 12.53
N THR A 7 8.41 9.00 12.38
CA THR A 7 7.51 8.96 13.55
C THR A 7 7.58 7.56 14.14
N ALA A 8 8.47 7.41 15.11
CA ALA A 8 8.63 6.21 15.90
C ALA A 8 7.30 5.79 16.56
N ARG A 9 6.76 4.65 16.09
CA ARG A 9 6.17 3.48 16.79
C ARG A 9 5.03 3.64 17.84
N PRO A 10 4.16 2.61 18.02
CA PRO A 10 4.55 1.22 18.32
C PRO A 10 4.19 0.21 17.23
N ALA A 11 4.63 -1.03 17.43
CA ALA A 11 4.47 -2.21 16.57
C ALA A 11 3.00 -2.58 16.32
N THR A 12 2.28 -1.75 15.57
CA THR A 12 0.87 -1.95 15.23
C THR A 12 0.76 -2.67 13.89
N GLN A 13 -0.27 -3.51 13.74
CA GLN A 13 -0.56 -4.24 12.50
C GLN A 13 -0.55 -3.30 11.27
N THR A 14 -0.89 -2.02 11.45
CA THR A 14 -0.87 -0.99 10.41
C THR A 14 0.52 -0.71 9.84
N ALA A 15 1.55 -0.60 10.67
CA ALA A 15 2.91 -0.33 10.20
C ALA A 15 3.51 -1.56 9.47
N GLN A 16 3.16 -2.77 9.92
CA GLN A 16 3.54 -4.00 9.22
C GLN A 16 2.81 -4.13 7.89
N ALA A 17 1.50 -3.86 7.86
CA ALA A 17 0.71 -3.83 6.63
C ALA A 17 1.20 -2.76 5.66
N ALA A 18 1.65 -1.59 6.13
CA ALA A 18 2.21 -0.55 5.27
C ALA A 18 3.54 -0.98 4.62
N ARG A 19 4.43 -1.62 5.39
CA ARG A 19 5.68 -2.18 4.84
C ARG A 19 5.40 -3.27 3.82
N TRP A 20 4.55 -4.24 4.18
CA TRP A 20 4.13 -5.32 3.28
C TRP A 20 3.47 -4.77 2.00
N LEU A 21 2.56 -3.80 2.12
CA LEU A 21 1.88 -3.21 0.96
C LEU A 21 2.85 -2.46 0.05
N THR A 22 3.86 -1.81 0.64
CA THR A 22 4.89 -1.10 -0.13
C THR A 22 5.78 -2.08 -0.88
N ASP A 23 6.23 -3.13 -0.21
CA ASP A 23 7.02 -4.22 -0.80
C ASP A 23 6.26 -4.89 -1.95
N ARG A 24 4.99 -5.27 -1.71
CA ARG A 24 4.14 -5.91 -2.72
C ARG A 24 3.84 -5.01 -3.93
N LEU A 25 3.65 -3.71 -3.71
CA LEU A 25 3.43 -2.74 -4.78
C LEU A 25 4.74 -2.28 -5.45
N ALA A 26 5.90 -2.56 -4.87
CA ALA A 26 7.20 -2.25 -5.47
C ALA A 26 7.53 -3.18 -6.64
N ASP A 27 7.09 -4.45 -6.58
CA ASP A 27 7.16 -5.38 -7.73
C ASP A 27 6.24 -4.96 -8.89
N GLY A 28 5.20 -4.19 -8.61
CA GLY A 28 4.31 -3.67 -9.63
C GLY A 28 2.87 -3.42 -9.17
N PRO A 29 2.06 -2.79 -10.02
CA PRO A 29 0.67 -2.50 -9.73
C PRO A 29 -0.15 -3.78 -9.65
N ALA A 30 -0.84 -3.99 -8.52
CA ALA A 30 -1.66 -5.18 -8.26
C ALA A 30 -3.12 -4.80 -7.99
N GLU A 31 -4.03 -5.78 -8.09
CA GLU A 31 -5.44 -5.55 -7.82
C GLU A 31 -5.72 -5.45 -6.31
N ALA A 32 -6.58 -4.52 -5.93
CA ALA A 32 -6.98 -4.30 -4.54
C ALA A 32 -7.57 -5.55 -3.90
N ALA A 33 -8.38 -6.30 -4.66
CA ALA A 33 -9.00 -7.51 -4.18
C ALA A 33 -7.95 -8.57 -3.81
N ASP A 34 -6.97 -8.75 -4.69
CA ASP A 34 -5.85 -9.68 -4.52
C ASP A 34 -4.97 -9.26 -3.33
N LEU A 35 -4.57 -7.98 -3.28
CA LEU A 35 -3.83 -7.41 -2.15
C LEU A 35 -4.59 -7.58 -0.82
N LEU A 36 -5.90 -7.33 -0.79
CA LEU A 36 -6.68 -7.49 0.44
C LEU A 36 -6.85 -8.95 0.84
N HIS A 37 -6.83 -9.87 -0.12
CA HIS A 37 -6.86 -11.30 0.14
C HIS A 37 -5.51 -11.77 0.70
N GLU A 38 -4.41 -11.42 0.05
CA GLU A 38 -3.05 -11.78 0.46
C GLU A 38 -2.71 -11.17 1.84
N ALA A 39 -3.08 -9.92 2.07
CA ALA A 39 -2.93 -9.29 3.38
C ALA A 39 -3.67 -10.04 4.50
N GLN A 40 -4.85 -10.59 4.21
CA GLN A 40 -5.61 -11.38 5.17
C GLN A 40 -4.93 -12.72 5.46
N GLN A 41 -4.28 -13.34 4.47
CA GLN A 41 -3.44 -14.53 4.69
C GLN A 41 -2.22 -14.20 5.56
N HIS A 42 -1.67 -12.99 5.45
CA HIS A 42 -0.63 -12.47 6.34
C HIS A 42 -1.14 -12.01 7.72
N GLY A 43 -2.44 -12.14 8.00
CA GLY A 43 -3.04 -11.79 9.29
C GLY A 43 -3.40 -10.30 9.44
N PHE A 44 -3.38 -9.52 8.35
CA PHE A 44 -3.79 -8.12 8.36
C PHE A 44 -5.29 -7.96 8.06
N ALA A 45 -5.98 -7.17 8.87
CA ALA A 45 -7.35 -6.80 8.57
C ALA A 45 -7.44 -5.88 7.34
N ARG A 46 -8.49 -6.05 6.52
CA ARG A 46 -8.76 -5.22 5.34
C ARG A 46 -8.79 -3.72 5.66
N SER A 47 -9.35 -3.36 6.81
CA SER A 47 -9.41 -1.98 7.33
C SER A 47 -8.02 -1.42 7.62
N THR A 48 -7.12 -2.23 8.16
CA THR A 48 -5.71 -1.89 8.42
C THR A 48 -4.96 -1.61 7.12
N VAL A 49 -5.13 -2.46 6.11
CA VAL A 49 -4.53 -2.29 4.78
C VAL A 49 -5.07 -1.03 4.10
N HIS A 50 -6.38 -0.75 4.22
CA HIS A 50 -6.98 0.46 3.67
C HIS A 50 -6.45 1.74 4.31
N ARG A 51 -6.22 1.72 5.63
CA ARG A 51 -5.58 2.83 6.36
C ARG A 51 -4.14 3.00 5.91
N ALA A 52 -3.36 1.92 5.86
CA ALA A 52 -1.99 1.93 5.38
C ALA A 52 -1.88 2.49 3.95
N ALA A 53 -2.75 2.05 3.04
CA ALA A 53 -2.81 2.57 1.67
C ALA A 53 -3.11 4.08 1.61
N LYS A 54 -3.96 4.58 2.51
CA LYS A 54 -4.26 6.02 2.63
C LYS A 54 -3.07 6.81 3.17
N GLU A 55 -2.37 6.28 4.18
CA GLU A 55 -1.17 6.91 4.74
C GLU A 55 0.00 6.91 3.76
N LEU A 56 0.15 5.85 2.97
CA LEU A 56 1.16 5.72 1.92
C LEU A 56 0.84 6.54 0.66
N GLY A 57 -0.39 7.04 0.51
CA GLY A 57 -0.80 7.77 -0.69
C GLY A 57 -0.91 6.90 -1.95
N VAL A 58 -1.21 5.60 -1.79
CA VAL A 58 -1.39 4.66 -2.91
C VAL A 58 -2.48 5.17 -3.85
N LYS A 59 -2.16 5.29 -5.15
CA LYS A 59 -3.15 5.61 -6.17
C LYS A 59 -4.01 4.38 -6.45
N LYS A 60 -5.32 4.55 -6.29
CA LYS A 60 -6.33 3.53 -6.60
C LYS A 60 -6.96 3.89 -7.94
N ARG A 61 -6.57 3.19 -9.00
CA ARG A 61 -7.21 3.33 -10.31
C ARG A 61 -8.34 2.30 -10.42
N ARG A 62 -9.58 2.75 -10.50
CA ARG A 62 -10.70 1.87 -10.85
C ARG A 62 -10.52 1.39 -12.28
N ARG A 63 -10.54 0.08 -12.50
CA ARG A 63 -10.47 -0.56 -13.82
C ARG A 63 -11.74 -1.38 -14.01
N GLY A 64 -12.57 -1.01 -14.99
CA GLY A 64 -13.78 -1.75 -15.36
C GLY A 64 -15.05 -0.91 -15.40
N LYS A 65 -15.99 -1.29 -16.27
CA LYS A 65 -17.31 -0.62 -16.44
C LYS A 65 -18.23 -0.75 -15.21
N ASN A 66 -18.02 -1.76 -14.36
CA ASN A 66 -18.87 -2.05 -13.20
C ASN A 66 -18.25 -1.66 -11.84
N GLY A 67 -17.02 -1.14 -11.81
CA GLY A 67 -16.42 -0.58 -10.59
C GLY A 67 -15.84 -1.57 -9.58
N ASP A 68 -15.96 -2.89 -9.80
CA ASP A 68 -15.51 -3.93 -8.87
C ASP A 68 -13.98 -4.10 -8.78
N ALA A 69 -13.25 -3.85 -9.87
CA ALA A 69 -11.80 -3.96 -9.87
C ALA A 69 -11.13 -2.59 -9.67
N SER A 70 -10.30 -2.47 -8.64
CA SER A 70 -9.44 -1.31 -8.40
C SER A 70 -8.01 -1.78 -8.42
N THR A 71 -7.19 -1.27 -9.34
CA THR A 71 -5.75 -1.51 -9.34
C THR A 71 -5.07 -0.48 -8.46
N TRP A 72 -4.22 -0.93 -7.56
CA TRP A 72 -3.45 -0.09 -6.65
C TRP A 72 -2.02 0.04 -7.17
N SER A 73 -1.46 1.23 -7.04
CA SER A 73 -0.10 1.53 -7.46
C SER A 73 0.50 2.54 -6.50
N LEU A 74 1.77 2.36 -6.14
CA LEU A 74 2.49 3.37 -5.39
C LEU A 74 2.59 4.65 -6.22
N VAL A 75 2.20 5.78 -5.64
CA VAL A 75 2.58 7.09 -6.15
C VAL A 75 3.54 7.69 -5.13
N GLY A 76 4.78 7.88 -5.56
CA GLY A 76 5.84 8.42 -4.72
C GLY A 76 6.95 7.44 -4.34
N PHE A 77 6.78 6.13 -4.56
CA PHE A 77 7.94 5.23 -4.65
C PHE A 77 8.41 5.22 -6.10
N ASP A 78 9.14 6.28 -6.43
CA ASP A 78 9.98 6.30 -7.61
C ASP A 78 11.37 5.84 -7.13
N PRO A 79 11.72 4.53 -7.25
CA PRO A 79 13.05 4.05 -6.90
C PRO A 79 14.14 4.65 -7.80
N ASP A 80 13.74 5.31 -8.90
CA ASP A 80 14.58 5.96 -9.89
C ASP A 80 14.52 7.49 -9.83
N ARG A 81 14.01 8.10 -8.74
CA ARG A 81 14.16 9.55 -8.52
C ARG A 81 15.56 9.84 -8.00
N ARG A 82 16.56 9.44 -8.78
CA ARG A 82 17.88 10.04 -8.84
C ARG A 82 17.76 11.33 -9.65
N MET A 83 17.50 12.45 -8.98
CA MET A 83 18.11 13.75 -9.28
C MET A 83 17.70 14.81 -8.27
#